data_AF-A0AAV1Z8S5-F1
#
_entry.id   AF-A0AAV1Z8S5-F1
#
_cell.length_a   1.000
_cell.length_b   1.000
_cell.length_c   1.000
_cell.angle_alpha   90.00
_cell.angle_beta   90.00
_cell.angle_gamma   90.00
#
_symmetry.space_group_name_H-M   'P 1'
#
loop_
_entity.id
_entity.type
_entity.pdbx_description
1 polymer ?
#
loop_
_entity_poly.entity_id
_entity_poly.type
_entity_poly.pdbx_seq_one_letter_code
_entity_poly.pdbx_strand_id
1 'polypeptide(L)'
;MTNFSCVRKSLCCLNLLFWVLGCGILGIGIWMHLAYQGYSKLLSHQALSGDSLVIIAGVLTFLLGFLGCCGSWFQNKCLLRMYFVLVIAVLLIEFTAGTLGFIYRRHVGAVLQDELLTGLQTRYTTNNINGLKTTWDHIQEQFHCCGVKSYRDWHHIAAWPDKQWVPHSCCLPKVSNISSCGKAEDTSYFYTAGCYPSIHQWIMERLYIVVADEI
;
A
#
# COMPACT_ATOMS: atom_id res chain seq x y z
N MET A 1 1.33 -31.80 -34.42
CA MET A 1 2.57 -31.47 -33.67
C MET A 1 2.77 -29.97 -33.43
N THR A 2 2.02 -29.08 -34.09
CA THR A 2 2.10 -27.61 -33.95
C THR A 2 1.51 -27.05 -32.65
N ASN A 3 0.48 -27.69 -32.07
CA ASN A 3 -0.23 -27.17 -30.90
C ASN A 3 0.61 -27.14 -29.61
N PHE A 4 1.38 -28.20 -29.32
CA PHE A 4 2.21 -28.25 -28.09
C PHE A 4 3.37 -27.24 -28.09
N SER A 5 3.93 -26.95 -29.27
CA SER A 5 5.00 -25.97 -29.42
C SER A 5 4.51 -24.52 -29.21
N CYS A 6 3.26 -24.22 -29.58
CA CYS A 6 2.64 -22.90 -29.37
C CYS A 6 2.37 -22.65 -27.88
N VAL A 7 1.72 -23.61 -27.22
CA VAL A 7 1.42 -23.55 -25.78
C VAL A 7 2.69 -23.39 -24.95
N ARG A 8 3.76 -24.13 -25.28
CA ARG A 8 5.04 -24.02 -24.58
C ARG A 8 5.70 -22.65 -24.74
N LYS A 9 5.73 -22.11 -25.96
CA LYS A 9 6.28 -20.77 -26.22
C LYS A 9 5.49 -19.70 -25.48
N SER A 10 4.15 -19.78 -25.52
CA SER A 10 3.27 -18.87 -24.78
C SER A 10 3.53 -18.92 -23.27
N LEU A 11 3.57 -20.12 -22.67
CA LEU A 11 3.93 -20.30 -21.24
C LEU A 11 5.30 -19.73 -20.90
N CYS A 12 6.29 -19.91 -21.77
CA CYS A 12 7.63 -19.36 -21.56
C CYS A 12 7.62 -17.82 -21.58
N CYS A 13 6.97 -17.22 -22.57
CA CYS A 13 6.86 -15.76 -22.70
C CYS A 13 6.11 -15.14 -21.52
N LEU A 14 4.98 -15.74 -21.11
CA LEU A 14 4.20 -15.26 -19.97
C LEU A 14 4.98 -15.35 -18.65
N ASN A 15 5.65 -16.48 -18.38
CA ASN A 15 6.46 -16.61 -17.16
C ASN A 15 7.68 -15.69 -17.16
N LEU A 16 8.29 -15.43 -18.32
CA LEU A 16 9.37 -14.44 -18.43
C LEU A 16 8.87 -13.03 -18.13
N LEU A 17 7.67 -12.66 -18.61
CA LEU A 17 7.04 -11.39 -18.29
C LEU A 17 6.74 -11.26 -16.78
N PHE A 18 6.16 -12.30 -16.17
CA PHE A 18 5.94 -12.32 -14.72
C PHE A 18 7.24 -12.24 -13.92
N TRP A 19 8.31 -12.87 -14.40
CA TRP A 19 9.62 -12.78 -13.77
C TRP A 19 10.18 -11.35 -13.82
N VAL A 20 10.10 -10.67 -14.96
CA VAL A 20 10.51 -9.26 -15.10
C VAL A 20 9.66 -8.35 -14.20
N LEU A 21 8.34 -8.57 -14.15
CA LEU A 21 7.46 -7.83 -13.24
C LEU A 21 7.81 -8.10 -11.77
N GLY A 22 8.09 -9.35 -11.39
CA GLY A 22 8.54 -9.72 -10.05
C GLY A 22 9.84 -9.02 -9.66
N CYS A 23 10.82 -8.95 -10.57
CA CYS A 23 12.04 -8.14 -10.37
C CYS A 23 11.72 -6.67 -10.14
N GLY A 24 10.79 -6.09 -10.91
CA GLY A 24 10.35 -4.70 -10.76
C GLY A 24 9.70 -4.44 -9.40
N ILE A 25 8.74 -5.28 -9.01
CA ILE A 25 8.04 -5.18 -7.72
C ILE A 25 9.03 -5.34 -6.57
N LEU A 26 9.92 -6.33 -6.63
CA LEU A 26 10.95 -6.53 -5.62
C LEU A 26 11.90 -5.33 -5.52
N GLY A 27 12.31 -4.77 -6.66
CA GLY A 27 13.13 -3.56 -6.72
C GLY A 27 12.43 -2.36 -6.07
N ILE A 28 11.14 -2.15 -6.35
CA ILE A 28 10.33 -1.10 -5.72
C ILE A 28 10.20 -1.35 -4.21
N GLY A 29 9.95 -2.58 -3.79
CA GLY A 29 9.86 -2.95 -2.37
C GLY A 29 11.16 -2.66 -1.61
N ILE A 30 12.29 -3.08 -2.16
CA ILE A 30 13.63 -2.80 -1.59
C ILE A 30 13.90 -1.30 -1.58
N TRP A 31 13.60 -0.60 -2.66
CA TRP A 31 13.76 0.86 -2.73
C TRP A 31 12.92 1.56 -1.66
N MET A 32 11.65 1.17 -1.48
CA MET A 32 10.80 1.72 -0.43
C MET A 32 11.36 1.42 0.96
N HIS A 33 11.82 0.20 1.20
CA HIS A 33 12.40 -0.18 2.50
C HIS A 33 13.67 0.62 2.83
N LEU A 34 14.51 0.91 1.84
CA LEU A 34 15.75 1.67 2.01
C LEU A 34 15.53 3.19 2.03
N ALA A 35 14.66 3.71 1.17
CA ALA A 35 14.35 5.15 1.11
C ALA A 35 13.54 5.60 2.33
N TYR A 36 12.72 4.70 2.88
CA TYR A 36 11.88 4.95 4.04
C TYR A 36 12.26 4.04 5.21
N GLN A 37 13.55 3.98 5.59
CA GLN A 37 14.00 3.21 6.77
C GLN A 37 13.26 3.59 8.07
N GLY A 38 12.55 4.73 8.11
CA GLY A 38 11.64 5.11 9.20
C GLY A 38 10.23 4.47 9.18
N TYR A 39 9.80 3.84 8.08
CA TYR A 39 8.49 3.22 7.88
C TYR A 39 8.35 1.87 8.59
N SER A 40 9.45 1.13 8.73
CA SER A 40 9.56 -0.13 9.48
C SER A 40 9.08 -0.03 10.93
N LYS A 41 8.92 1.19 11.44
CA LYS A 41 8.39 1.41 12.77
C LYS A 41 6.89 1.74 12.77
N LEU A 42 6.27 2.28 11.72
CA LEU A 42 4.86 2.75 11.75
C LEU A 42 3.86 1.74 12.29
N LEU A 43 4.08 0.44 12.04
CA LEU A 43 3.29 -0.64 12.62
C LEU A 43 4.05 -1.35 13.75
N SER A 44 3.35 -1.69 14.84
CA SER A 44 3.88 -2.52 15.94
C SER A 44 4.43 -3.88 15.45
N HIS A 45 3.88 -4.39 14.34
CA HIS A 45 4.31 -5.60 13.68
C HIS A 45 4.97 -5.29 12.32
N GLN A 46 6.30 -5.43 12.27
CA GLN A 46 7.12 -5.21 11.09
C GLN A 46 6.66 -6.01 9.86
N ALA A 47 6.02 -7.16 10.04
CA ALA A 47 5.51 -8.01 8.96
C ALA A 47 4.26 -7.44 8.24
N LEU A 48 3.55 -6.48 8.85
CA LEU A 48 2.35 -5.86 8.29
C LEU A 48 2.65 -4.50 7.63
N SER A 49 3.91 -4.05 7.63
CA SER A 49 4.29 -2.83 6.94
C SER A 49 4.12 -2.99 5.42
N GLY A 50 3.63 -1.94 4.76
CA GLY A 50 3.36 -1.97 3.32
C GLY A 50 4.60 -2.34 2.49
N ASP A 51 5.78 -1.87 2.89
CA ASP A 51 7.05 -2.22 2.26
C ASP A 51 7.39 -3.71 2.41
N SER A 52 7.16 -4.30 3.59
CA SER A 52 7.40 -5.73 3.82
C SER A 52 6.46 -6.61 2.98
N LEU A 53 5.19 -6.23 2.87
CA LEU A 53 4.21 -6.94 2.04
C LEU A 53 4.57 -6.89 0.55
N VAL A 54 5.03 -5.73 0.05
CA VAL A 54 5.49 -5.58 -1.34
C VAL A 54 6.74 -6.42 -1.59
N ILE A 55 7.68 -6.47 -0.65
CA ILE A 55 8.87 -7.33 -0.76
C ILE A 55 8.47 -8.81 -0.79
N ILE A 56 7.60 -9.27 0.12
CA ILE A 56 7.14 -10.66 0.17
C ILE A 56 6.45 -11.04 -1.15
N ALA A 57 5.55 -10.19 -1.66
CA ALA A 57 4.89 -10.40 -2.94
C ALA A 57 5.91 -10.43 -4.10
N GLY A 58 6.89 -9.53 -4.10
CA GLY A 58 7.97 -9.48 -5.10
C GLY A 58 8.83 -10.74 -5.12
N VAL A 59 9.21 -11.26 -3.94
CA VAL A 59 9.98 -12.50 -3.83
C VAL A 59 9.17 -13.71 -4.34
N LEU A 60 7.90 -13.82 -3.93
CA LEU A 60 7.03 -14.91 -4.37
C LEU A 60 6.84 -14.90 -5.90
N THR A 61 6.53 -13.74 -6.47
CA THR A 61 6.35 -13.59 -7.92
C THR A 61 7.65 -13.84 -8.70
N PHE A 62 8.79 -13.38 -8.19
CA PHE A 62 10.11 -13.67 -8.76
C PHE A 62 10.40 -15.18 -8.78
N LEU A 63 10.20 -15.89 -7.66
CA LEU A 63 10.46 -17.33 -7.55
C LEU A 63 9.54 -18.13 -8.46
N LEU A 64 8.24 -17.82 -8.49
CA LEU A 64 7.28 -18.47 -9.38
C LEU A 64 7.64 -18.26 -10.85
N GLY A 65 7.98 -17.02 -11.24
CA GLY A 65 8.42 -16.69 -12.60
C GLY A 65 9.71 -17.41 -13.00
N PHE A 66 10.69 -17.47 -12.10
CA PHE A 66 11.96 -18.16 -12.33
C PHE A 66 11.74 -19.68 -12.53
N LEU A 67 10.99 -20.32 -11.64
CA LEU A 67 10.67 -21.75 -11.73
C LEU A 67 9.86 -22.06 -13.00
N GLY A 68 8.90 -21.21 -13.37
CA GLY A 68 8.13 -21.35 -14.60
C GLY A 68 8.98 -21.23 -15.87
N CYS A 69 9.87 -20.22 -15.91
CA CYS A 69 10.78 -20.00 -17.03
C CYS A 69 11.82 -21.13 -17.17
N CYS A 70 12.52 -21.47 -16.08
CA CYS A 70 13.48 -22.58 -16.08
C CYS A 70 12.81 -23.92 -16.38
N GLY A 71 11.60 -24.17 -15.86
CA GLY A 71 10.88 -25.42 -16.07
C GLY A 71 10.50 -25.61 -17.54
N SER A 72 10.08 -24.53 -18.20
CA SER A 72 9.76 -24.52 -19.63
C SER A 72 11.00 -24.64 -20.51
N TRP A 73 12.09 -23.92 -20.18
CA TRP A 73 13.33 -23.94 -20.95
C TRP A 73 14.07 -25.29 -20.84
N PHE A 74 14.32 -25.76 -19.62
CA PHE A 74 15.07 -27.02 -19.39
C PHE A 74 14.23 -28.27 -19.63
N GLN A 75 12.95 -28.13 -19.98
CA GLN A 75 12.00 -29.24 -20.16
C GLN A 75 11.94 -30.19 -18.95
N ASN A 76 12.24 -29.66 -17.76
CA ASN A 76 12.30 -30.46 -16.54
C ASN A 76 10.88 -30.62 -15.98
N LYS A 77 10.31 -31.81 -16.17
CA LYS A 77 8.96 -32.16 -15.69
C LYS A 77 8.82 -32.01 -14.17
N CYS A 78 9.88 -32.21 -13.40
CA CYS A 78 9.85 -32.03 -11.95
C CYS A 78 9.68 -30.55 -11.59
N LEU A 79 10.46 -29.67 -12.23
CA LEU A 79 10.38 -28.22 -12.00
C LEU A 79 9.02 -27.65 -12.43
N LEU A 80 8.49 -28.13 -13.56
CA LEU A 80 7.17 -27.73 -14.03
C LEU A 80 6.05 -28.23 -13.11
N ARG A 81 6.17 -29.44 -12.55
CA ARG A 81 5.23 -29.97 -11.55
C ARG A 81 5.25 -29.14 -10.27
N MET A 82 6.44 -28.81 -9.76
CA MET A 82 6.60 -27.94 -8.59
C MET A 82 5.97 -26.56 -8.83
N TYR A 83 6.20 -25.97 -10.00
CA TYR A 83 5.56 -24.71 -10.40
C TYR A 83 4.03 -24.79 -10.31
N PHE A 84 3.40 -25.81 -10.92
CA PHE A 84 1.94 -25.96 -10.85
C PHE A 84 1.41 -26.15 -9.43
N VAL A 85 2.09 -26.95 -8.61
CA VAL A 85 1.72 -27.17 -7.20
C VAL A 85 1.81 -25.85 -6.41
N LEU A 86 2.87 -25.07 -6.61
CA LEU A 86 3.05 -23.79 -5.93
C LEU A 86 1.99 -22.76 -6.37
N VAL A 87 1.68 -22.68 -7.66
CA VAL A 87 0.62 -21.79 -8.17
C VAL A 87 -0.74 -22.15 -7.56
N ILE A 88 -1.09 -23.44 -7.52
CA ILE A 88 -2.35 -23.89 -6.89
C ILE A 88 -2.37 -23.54 -5.40
N ALA A 89 -1.25 -23.76 -4.69
CA ALA A 89 -1.17 -23.41 -3.27
C ALA A 89 -1.36 -21.91 -3.03
N VAL A 90 -0.73 -21.05 -3.84
CA VAL A 90 -0.89 -19.59 -3.75
C VAL A 90 -2.34 -19.19 -4.02
N LEU A 91 -2.99 -19.74 -5.06
CA LEU A 91 -4.39 -19.45 -5.35
C LEU A 91 -5.33 -19.82 -4.19
N LEU A 92 -5.09 -20.95 -3.51
CA LEU A 92 -5.87 -21.34 -2.33
C LEU A 92 -5.64 -20.40 -1.15
N ILE A 93 -4.40 -19.96 -0.94
CA ILE A 93 -4.05 -18.99 0.11
C ILE A 93 -4.72 -17.64 -0.19
N GLU A 94 -4.62 -17.13 -1.41
CA GLU A 94 -5.24 -15.88 -1.84
C GLU A 94 -6.76 -15.91 -1.73
N PHE A 95 -7.40 -17.00 -2.16
CA PHE A 95 -8.84 -17.18 -2.02
C PHE A 95 -9.29 -17.17 -0.56
N THR A 96 -8.54 -17.89 0.30
CA THR A 96 -8.83 -17.94 1.74
C THR A 96 -8.61 -16.57 2.39
N ALA A 97 -7.49 -15.91 2.09
CA ALA A 97 -7.16 -14.58 2.59
C ALA A 97 -8.17 -13.53 2.13
N GLY A 98 -8.62 -13.58 0.88
CA GLY A 98 -9.66 -12.70 0.34
C GLY A 98 -11.00 -12.90 1.04
N THR A 99 -11.41 -14.15 1.24
CA THR A 99 -12.66 -14.49 1.95
C THR A 99 -12.62 -14.02 3.41
N LEU A 100 -11.53 -14.31 4.13
CA LEU A 100 -11.33 -13.83 5.50
C LEU A 100 -11.26 -12.31 5.56
N GLY A 101 -10.55 -11.67 4.63
CA GLY A 101 -10.47 -10.21 4.52
C GLY A 101 -11.84 -9.57 4.31
N PHE A 102 -12.72 -10.20 3.52
CA PHE A 102 -14.08 -9.74 3.32
C PHE A 102 -14.95 -9.91 4.58
N ILE A 103 -14.91 -11.08 5.21
CA ILE A 103 -15.68 -11.36 6.44
C ILE A 103 -15.26 -10.42 7.57
N TYR A 104 -13.95 -10.25 7.77
CA TYR A 104 -13.37 -9.44 8.85
C TYR A 104 -13.03 -8.00 8.42
N ARG A 105 -13.57 -7.51 7.29
CA ARG A 105 -13.24 -6.19 6.72
C ARG A 105 -13.33 -5.03 7.71
N ARG A 106 -14.33 -5.06 8.60
CA ARG A 106 -14.53 -4.04 9.64
C ARG A 106 -13.41 -4.07 10.68
N HIS A 107 -12.98 -5.26 11.08
CA HIS A 107 -11.92 -5.43 12.06
C HIS A 107 -10.56 -5.06 11.47
N VAL A 108 -10.25 -5.55 10.26
CA VAL A 108 -9.02 -5.18 9.53
C VAL A 108 -8.94 -3.67 9.32
N GLY A 109 -10.04 -3.02 8.93
CA GLY A 109 -10.11 -1.57 8.79
C GLY A 109 -9.86 -0.83 10.10
N ALA A 110 -10.39 -1.32 11.22
CA ALA A 110 -10.17 -0.72 12.54
C ALA A 110 -8.71 -0.85 13.00
N VAL A 111 -8.10 -2.03 12.85
CA VAL A 111 -6.68 -2.26 13.18
C VAL A 111 -5.78 -1.36 12.33
N LEU A 112 -6.04 -1.27 11.02
CA LEU A 112 -5.28 -0.39 10.13
C LEU A 112 -5.36 1.08 10.57
N GLN A 113 -6.56 1.56 10.92
CA GLN A 113 -6.73 2.92 11.41
C GLN A 113 -5.99 3.19 12.72
N ASP A 114 -5.98 2.22 13.64
CA ASP A 114 -5.32 2.34 14.94
C ASP A 114 -3.79 2.40 14.80
N GLU A 115 -3.23 1.56 13.92
CA GLU A 115 -1.80 1.56 13.61
C GLU A 115 -1.39 2.85 12.89
N LEU A 116 -2.20 3.34 11.95
CA LEU A 116 -1.97 4.64 11.31
C LEU A 116 -2.01 5.80 12.31
N LEU A 117 -2.96 5.77 13.25
CA LEU A 117 -3.10 6.80 14.29
C LEU A 117 -1.89 6.76 15.25
N THR A 118 -1.50 5.57 15.70
CA THR A 118 -0.33 5.38 16.56
C THR A 118 0.94 5.86 15.86
N GLY A 119 1.11 5.52 14.58
CA GLY A 119 2.21 5.98 13.76
C GLY A 119 2.25 7.49 13.60
N LEU A 120 1.08 8.12 13.37
CA LEU A 120 0.93 9.57 13.31
C LEU A 120 1.34 10.24 14.63
N GLN A 121 0.80 9.76 15.75
CA GLN A 121 0.99 10.38 17.06
C GLN A 121 2.41 10.24 17.59
N THR A 122 3.07 9.11 17.33
CA THR A 122 4.36 8.78 17.96
C THR A 122 5.58 8.92 17.06
N ARG A 123 5.42 8.84 15.73
CA ARG A 123 6.55 8.75 14.79
C ARG A 123 6.63 9.90 13.79
N TYR A 124 5.59 10.72 13.70
CA TYR A 124 5.62 11.93 12.88
C TYR A 124 6.63 12.94 13.44
N THR A 125 7.42 13.53 12.54
CA THR A 125 8.38 14.60 12.87
C THR A 125 8.33 15.69 11.80
N THR A 126 8.49 16.95 12.22
CA THR A 126 8.51 18.11 11.34
C THR A 126 9.71 18.13 10.40
N ASN A 127 10.82 17.49 10.78
CA ASN A 127 12.09 17.55 10.06
C ASN A 127 12.18 16.60 8.85
N ASN A 128 11.07 15.93 8.51
CA ASN A 128 10.96 14.97 7.41
C ASN A 128 12.03 13.86 7.38
N ILE A 129 12.66 13.55 8.52
CA ILE A 129 13.78 12.60 8.61
C ILE A 129 13.37 11.20 8.11
N ASN A 130 12.09 10.86 8.28
CA ASN A 130 11.55 9.54 7.97
C ASN A 130 10.72 9.51 6.67
N GLY A 131 10.69 10.61 5.88
CA GLY A 131 9.83 10.75 4.70
C GLY A 131 8.32 10.86 4.98
N LEU A 132 7.92 10.61 6.24
CA LEU A 132 6.53 10.56 6.68
C LEU A 132 5.79 11.88 6.50
N LYS A 133 6.50 13.02 6.61
CA LYS A 133 5.91 14.33 6.34
C LYS A 133 5.50 14.44 4.87
N THR A 134 6.40 14.13 3.93
CA THR A 134 6.10 14.19 2.50
C THR A 134 4.95 13.27 2.12
N THR A 135 4.89 12.06 2.67
CA THR A 135 3.79 11.12 2.40
C THR A 135 2.45 11.65 2.90
N TRP A 136 2.39 12.15 4.14
CA TRP A 136 1.18 12.74 4.68
C TRP A 136 0.75 13.99 3.92
N ASP A 137 1.70 14.85 3.56
CA ASP A 137 1.41 16.05 2.77
C ASP A 137 0.76 15.68 1.43
N HIS A 138 1.35 14.71 0.72
CA HIS A 138 0.83 14.25 -0.57
C HIS A 138 -0.57 13.63 -0.44
N ILE A 139 -0.81 12.78 0.57
CA ILE A 139 -2.12 12.17 0.80
C ILE A 139 -3.19 13.24 1.10
N GLN A 140 -2.87 14.20 1.97
CA GLN A 140 -3.81 15.23 2.40
C GLN A 140 -4.16 16.18 1.26
N GLU A 141 -3.17 16.57 0.47
CA GLU A 141 -3.37 17.42 -0.71
C GLU A 141 -4.17 16.70 -1.80
N GLN A 142 -3.84 15.43 -2.09
CA GLN A 142 -4.46 14.64 -3.15
C GLN A 142 -5.91 14.26 -2.84
N PHE A 143 -6.20 13.91 -1.59
CA PHE A 143 -7.53 13.43 -1.18
C PHE A 143 -8.34 14.46 -0.38
N HIS A 144 -7.85 15.69 -0.26
CA HIS A 144 -8.54 16.82 0.36
C HIS A 144 -9.07 16.46 1.77
N CYS A 145 -8.17 15.93 2.60
CA CYS A 145 -8.47 15.37 3.91
C CYS A 145 -7.44 15.80 4.95
N CYS A 146 -7.73 15.60 6.23
CA CYS A 146 -6.79 15.88 7.32
C CYS A 146 -6.88 14.83 8.43
N GLY A 147 -5.74 14.25 8.79
CA GLY A 147 -5.64 13.19 9.80
C GLY A 147 -6.11 11.83 9.30
N VAL A 148 -6.20 10.84 10.18
CA VAL A 148 -6.60 9.46 9.83
C VAL A 148 -8.12 9.37 9.75
N LYS A 149 -8.79 9.59 10.88
CA LYS A 149 -10.24 9.64 11.07
C LYS A 149 -10.76 11.07 11.03
N SER A 150 -9.98 12.03 11.52
CA SER A 150 -10.34 13.46 11.56
C SER A 150 -9.11 14.34 11.76
N TYR A 151 -9.25 15.64 11.49
CA TYR A 151 -8.20 16.64 11.73
C TYR A 151 -7.67 16.63 13.18
N ARG A 152 -8.51 16.25 14.15
CA ARG A 152 -8.16 16.15 15.57
C ARG A 152 -7.08 15.13 15.86
N ASP A 153 -6.82 14.19 14.94
CA ASP A 153 -5.76 13.19 15.11
C ASP A 153 -4.36 13.83 15.16
N TRP A 154 -4.21 15.06 14.66
CA TRP A 154 -2.98 15.86 14.75
C TRP A 154 -2.81 16.60 16.06
N HIS A 155 -3.83 16.63 16.91
CA HIS A 155 -3.77 17.39 18.16
C HIS A 155 -2.95 16.64 19.20
N HIS A 156 -2.08 17.35 19.92
CA HIS A 156 -1.23 16.80 20.98
C HIS A 156 -0.32 15.62 20.55
N ILE A 157 0.11 15.58 19.29
CA ILE A 157 1.07 14.54 18.84
C ILE A 157 2.47 14.80 19.41
N ALA A 158 3.36 13.80 19.40
CA ALA A 158 4.71 13.93 19.92
C ALA A 158 5.53 15.09 19.31
N ALA A 159 5.22 15.50 18.08
CA ALA A 159 5.88 16.64 17.43
C ALA A 159 5.43 18.01 17.97
N TRP A 160 4.23 18.11 18.58
CA TRP A 160 3.72 19.33 19.24
C TRP A 160 2.72 18.98 20.35
N PRO A 161 3.22 18.49 21.50
CA PRO A 161 2.37 17.89 22.54
C PRO A 161 1.34 18.85 23.13
N ASP A 162 1.63 20.15 23.21
CA ASP A 162 0.74 21.14 23.84
C ASP A 162 -0.08 21.97 22.84
N LYS A 163 -0.16 21.54 21.57
CA LYS A 163 -0.78 22.33 20.49
C LYS A 163 -1.89 21.58 19.78
N GLN A 164 -2.96 22.30 19.45
CA GLN A 164 -4.03 21.86 18.56
C GLN A 164 -3.72 22.32 17.13
N TRP A 165 -2.60 21.83 16.58
CA TRP A 165 -2.16 22.23 15.24
C TRP A 165 -2.37 21.11 14.24
N VAL A 166 -2.56 21.50 12.99
CA VAL A 166 -2.56 20.61 11.83
C VAL A 166 -1.43 21.02 10.87
N PRO A 167 -0.89 20.09 10.06
CA PRO A 167 0.06 20.43 9.00
C PRO A 167 -0.52 21.39 7.96
N HIS A 168 0.35 22.10 7.26
CA HIS A 168 -0.04 23.05 6.21
C HIS A 168 -0.75 22.38 5.02
N SER A 169 -0.41 21.14 4.72
CA SER A 169 -1.07 20.29 3.70
C SER A 169 -2.55 20.00 3.98
N CYS A 170 -3.02 20.16 5.23
CA CYS A 170 -4.44 20.11 5.56
C CYS A 170 -5.21 21.39 5.18
N CYS A 171 -4.52 22.48 4.83
CA CYS A 171 -5.16 23.77 4.62
C CYS A 171 -5.91 23.84 3.29
N LEU A 172 -7.02 24.58 3.30
CA LEU A 172 -7.82 24.78 2.09
C LEU A 172 -7.06 25.65 1.08
N PRO A 173 -7.21 25.40 -0.24
CA PRO A 173 -6.51 26.17 -1.28
C PRO A 173 -6.77 27.68 -1.23
N LYS A 174 -7.93 28.10 -0.71
CA LYS A 174 -8.31 29.51 -0.57
C LYS A 174 -7.47 30.26 0.48
N VAL A 175 -6.86 29.53 1.42
CA VAL A 175 -6.10 30.07 2.55
C VAL A 175 -4.71 29.46 2.69
N SER A 176 -4.26 28.70 1.69
CA SER A 176 -2.93 28.07 1.66
C SER A 176 -1.78 29.09 1.66
N ASN A 177 -2.01 30.30 1.17
CA ASN A 177 -1.03 31.40 1.21
C ASN A 177 -0.80 31.97 2.62
N ILE A 178 -1.63 31.60 3.60
CA ILE A 178 -1.48 31.99 5.00
C ILE A 178 -0.58 30.97 5.68
N SER A 179 0.64 31.37 6.06
CA SER A 179 1.65 30.51 6.68
C SER A 179 1.23 29.90 8.03
N SER A 180 0.12 30.37 8.61
CA SER A 180 -0.43 29.96 9.91
C SER A 180 -1.81 29.28 9.83
N CYS A 181 -2.31 28.89 8.65
CA CYS A 181 -3.63 28.28 8.51
C CYS A 181 -3.85 27.07 9.44
N GLY A 182 -2.85 26.19 9.58
CA GLY A 182 -2.91 25.03 10.47
C GLY A 182 -2.65 25.33 11.97
N LYS A 183 -2.34 26.59 12.29
CA LYS A 183 -2.19 27.08 13.68
C LYS A 183 -3.37 27.95 14.12
N ALA A 184 -4.27 28.27 13.20
CA ALA A 184 -5.48 29.01 13.51
C ALA A 184 -6.46 28.12 14.29
N GLU A 185 -7.15 28.68 15.28
CA GLU A 185 -8.20 27.98 16.03
C GLU A 185 -9.48 27.77 15.20
N ASP A 186 -9.57 28.41 14.02
CA ASP A 186 -10.74 28.32 13.16
C ASP A 186 -10.66 27.11 12.21
N THR A 187 -11.61 26.18 12.40
CA THR A 187 -11.82 25.01 11.56
C THR A 187 -12.21 25.31 10.11
N SER A 188 -12.56 26.57 9.79
CA SER A 188 -12.90 26.99 8.42
C SER A 188 -11.70 27.03 7.47
N TYR A 189 -10.47 26.90 7.98
CA TYR A 189 -9.24 27.03 7.20
C TYR A 189 -8.63 25.72 6.70
N PHE A 190 -9.12 24.56 7.16
CA PHE A 190 -8.55 23.26 6.85
C PHE A 190 -9.61 22.18 6.66
N TYR A 191 -9.23 21.06 6.04
CA TYR A 191 -10.12 19.92 5.86
C TYR A 191 -10.48 19.29 7.21
N THR A 192 -11.76 19.01 7.43
CA THR A 192 -12.25 18.39 8.68
C THR A 192 -12.42 16.87 8.57
N ALA A 193 -12.61 16.37 7.35
CA ALA A 193 -12.75 14.96 7.04
C ALA A 193 -11.40 14.23 7.14
N GLY A 194 -11.39 13.03 7.75
CA GLY A 194 -10.21 12.17 7.81
C GLY A 194 -9.84 11.56 6.47
N CYS A 195 -8.57 11.22 6.29
CA CYS A 195 -8.09 10.62 5.05
C CYS A 195 -8.57 9.18 4.85
N TYR A 196 -8.73 8.40 5.92
CA TYR A 196 -9.24 7.03 5.81
C TYR A 196 -10.64 6.98 5.14
N PRO A 197 -11.67 7.70 5.64
CA PRO A 197 -12.98 7.69 4.99
C PRO A 197 -12.97 8.31 3.59
N SER A 198 -12.21 9.39 3.36
CA SER A 198 -12.11 10.02 2.03
C SER A 198 -11.49 9.10 0.99
N ILE A 199 -10.38 8.42 1.33
CA ILE A 199 -9.73 7.44 0.45
C ILE A 199 -10.65 6.24 0.24
N HIS A 200 -11.28 5.73 1.30
CA HIS A 200 -12.20 4.61 1.17
C HIS A 200 -13.35 4.93 0.22
N GLN A 201 -13.94 6.12 0.32
CA GLN A 201 -14.99 6.56 -0.60
C GLN A 201 -14.48 6.68 -2.04
N TRP A 202 -13.33 7.35 -2.23
CA TRP A 202 -12.70 7.48 -3.55
C TRP A 202 -12.42 6.13 -4.20
N ILE A 203 -11.93 5.15 -3.42
CA ILE A 203 -11.69 3.79 -3.89
C ILE A 203 -13.00 3.17 -4.32
N MET A 204 -14.04 3.19 -3.49
CA MET A 204 -15.33 2.54 -3.80
C MET A 204 -16.01 3.15 -5.03
N GLU A 205 -15.94 4.47 -5.21
CA GLU A 205 -16.46 5.14 -6.41
C GLU A 205 -15.75 4.69 -7.68
N ARG A 206 -14.43 4.49 -7.64
CA ARG A 206 -13.65 4.05 -8.80
C ARG A 206 -13.69 2.55 -9.05
N LEU A 207 -13.76 1.75 -7.99
CA LEU A 207 -13.86 0.28 -8.10
C LEU A 207 -15.19 -0.13 -8.72
N TYR A 208 -16.28 0.58 -8.44
CA TYR A 208 -17.55 0.37 -9.11
C TYR A 208 -17.45 0.56 -10.62
N ILE A 209 -16.66 1.53 -11.10
CA ILE A 209 -16.47 1.78 -12.54
C ILE A 209 -15.72 0.61 -13.20
N VAL A 210 -14.64 0.12 -12.58
CA VAL A 210 -13.85 -1.00 -13.13
C VAL A 210 -14.66 -2.30 -13.17
N VAL A 211 -15.47 -2.57 -12.15
CA VAL A 211 -16.32 -3.77 -12.11
C VAL A 211 -17.53 -3.64 -13.04
N ALA A 212 -18.09 -2.43 -13.19
CA ALA A 212 -19.20 -2.19 -14.11
C ALA A 212 -18.78 -2.23 -15.60
N ASP A 213 -17.51 -1.95 -15.91
CA ASP A 213 -16.98 -2.08 -17.27
C ASP A 213 -16.64 -3.54 -17.67
N GLU A 214 -16.58 -4.47 -16.72
CA GLU A 214 -16.35 -5.92 -16.96
C GLU A 214 -17.62 -6.79 -16.94
N ILE A 215 -18.81 -6.20 -16.73
CA ILE A 215 -20.12 -6.89 -16.73
C ILE A 215 -20.94 -6.46 -17.94
#